data_AF-A0A7S0PA20-F1
#
_entry.id   AF-A0A7S0PA20-F1
#
_cell.length_a   1.000
_cell.length_b   1.000
_cell.length_c   1.000
_cell.angle_alpha   90.00
_cell.angle_beta   90.00
_cell.angle_gamma   90.00
#
_symmetry.space_group_name_H-M   'P 1'
#
loop_
_entity.id
_entity.type
_entity.pdbx_description
1 polymer ?
#
loop_
_entity_poly.entity_id
_entity_poly.type
_entity_poly.pdbx_seq_one_letter_code
_entity_poly.pdbx_strand_id
1 'polypeptide(L)'
;SIPGLAALRVQRWLRARRRAAQDRAAFAYFKGVCLRFQRDCTPVELLRVLNPTEAGLVDAASGLTVSLRLGGASFPPAVYYKVATLAPVCDVGAFAPRSYATERLSLRERDADQVLGPAALASAKASLLAPPSAPAGQGAGPTPSGGRGRLAGGAGAGGAAVAGAGERP
;
A
#
# COMPACT_ATOMS: atom_id res chain seq x y z
N SER A 1 47.30 41.97 -23.90
CA SER A 1 48.18 42.39 -22.79
C SER A 1 48.09 41.37 -21.65
N ILE A 2 49.24 40.79 -21.29
CA ILE A 2 49.40 39.81 -20.19
C ILE A 2 48.78 40.26 -18.85
N PRO A 3 48.81 41.56 -18.43
CA PRO A 3 48.19 42.00 -17.16
C PRO A 3 46.66 41.87 -17.11
N GLY A 4 45.94 42.00 -18.22
CA GLY A 4 44.47 41.87 -18.24
C GLY A 4 43.98 40.46 -17.96
N LEU A 5 44.72 39.45 -18.45
CA LEU A 5 44.41 38.03 -18.21
C LEU A 5 44.64 37.64 -16.74
N ALA A 6 45.67 38.18 -16.10
CA ALA A 6 45.91 37.97 -14.67
C ALA A 6 44.78 38.56 -13.82
N ALA A 7 44.33 39.78 -14.13
CA ALA A 7 43.20 40.41 -13.43
C ALA A 7 41.90 39.61 -13.56
N LEU A 8 41.56 39.11 -14.76
CA LEU A 8 40.36 38.29 -14.96
C LEU A 8 40.41 36.96 -14.22
N ARG A 9 41.59 36.33 -14.12
CA ARG A 9 41.80 35.12 -13.32
C ARG A 9 41.56 35.38 -11.84
N VAL A 10 42.12 36.47 -11.30
CA VAL A 10 41.92 36.87 -9.90
C VAL A 10 40.44 37.18 -9.63
N GLN A 11 39.77 37.92 -10.52
CA GLN A 11 38.34 38.22 -10.38
C GLN A 11 37.47 36.95 -10.44
N ARG A 12 37.76 36.03 -11.36
CA ARG A 12 37.06 34.74 -11.45
C ARG A 12 37.26 33.90 -10.20
N TRP A 13 38.48 33.87 -9.65
CA TRP A 13 38.80 33.19 -8.40
C TRP A 13 38.03 33.79 -7.22
N LEU A 14 38.03 35.11 -7.09
CA LEU A 14 37.28 35.81 -6.03
C LEU A 14 35.77 35.55 -6.12
N ARG A 15 35.19 35.59 -7.33
CA ARG A 15 33.77 35.30 -7.56
C ARG A 15 33.43 33.85 -7.21
N ALA A 16 34.23 32.88 -7.68
CA ALA A 16 34.04 31.47 -7.37
C ALA A 16 34.16 31.21 -5.85
N ARG A 17 35.13 31.81 -5.19
CA ARG A 17 35.32 31.70 -3.73
C ARG A 17 34.15 32.30 -2.94
N ARG A 18 33.67 33.48 -3.34
CA ARG A 18 32.49 34.10 -2.72
C ARG A 18 31.25 33.24 -2.92
N ARG A 19 31.05 32.71 -4.13
CA ARG A 19 29.92 31.82 -4.41
C ARG A 19 29.97 30.56 -3.55
N ALA A 20 31.13 29.90 -3.47
CA ALA A 20 31.29 28.72 -2.61
C ALA A 20 31.06 29.04 -1.12
N ALA A 21 31.45 30.22 -0.63
CA ALA A 21 31.18 30.64 0.74
C ALA A 21 29.68 30.88 0.98
N GLN A 22 29.00 31.53 0.04
CA GLN A 22 27.54 31.72 0.08
C GLN A 22 26.82 30.37 0.05
N ASP A 23 27.26 29.44 -0.80
CA ASP A 23 26.64 28.14 -0.94
C ASP A 23 26.79 27.32 0.37
N ARG A 24 27.97 27.36 1.00
CA ARG A 24 28.18 26.75 2.33
C ARG A 24 27.31 27.38 3.41
N ALA A 25 27.18 28.71 3.42
CA ALA A 25 26.37 29.42 4.40
C ALA A 25 24.88 29.07 4.25
N ALA A 26 24.36 29.07 3.03
CA ALA A 26 22.97 28.70 2.77
C ALA A 26 22.72 27.21 3.09
N PHE A 27 23.64 26.30 2.77
CA PHE A 27 23.51 24.90 3.20
C PHE A 27 23.48 24.75 4.73
N ALA A 28 24.37 25.42 5.45
CA ALA A 28 24.42 25.38 6.91
C ALA A 28 23.11 25.91 7.52
N TYR A 29 22.55 26.97 6.96
CA TYR A 29 21.24 27.50 7.35
C TYR A 29 20.12 26.46 7.15
N PHE A 30 19.96 25.93 5.94
CA PHE A 30 18.92 24.95 5.65
C PHE A 30 19.07 23.69 6.50
N LYS A 31 20.29 23.21 6.70
CA LYS A 31 20.58 22.06 7.55
C LYS A 31 20.17 22.34 9.00
N GLY A 32 20.52 23.51 9.54
CA GLY A 32 20.15 23.90 10.90
C GLY A 32 18.64 23.99 11.09
N VAL A 33 17.94 24.58 10.12
CA VAL A 33 16.47 24.68 10.12
C VAL A 33 15.82 23.30 10.08
N CYS A 34 16.25 22.42 9.16
CA CYS A 34 15.71 21.06 9.07
C CYS A 34 15.93 20.25 10.36
N LEU A 35 17.10 20.38 10.99
CA LEU A 35 17.42 19.67 12.23
C LEU A 35 16.58 20.14 13.42
N ARG A 36 16.27 21.45 13.50
CA ARG A 36 15.40 22.00 14.55
C ARG A 36 13.97 21.48 14.38
N PHE A 37 13.43 21.58 13.17
CA PHE A 37 12.08 21.11 12.87
C PHE A 37 11.89 19.61 13.15
N GLN A 38 12.89 18.77 12.87
CA GLN A 38 12.82 17.33 13.17
C GLN A 38 12.84 17.01 14.67
N ARG A 39 13.41 17.89 15.51
CA ARG A 39 13.48 17.67 16.96
C ARG A 39 12.28 18.21 17.70
N ASP A 40 11.81 19.38 17.26
CA ASP A 40 10.94 20.22 18.09
C ASP A 40 9.47 20.23 17.60
N CYS A 41 9.20 19.77 16.38
CA CYS A 41 7.87 19.89 15.77
C CYS A 41 7.15 18.56 15.60
N THR A 42 5.83 18.61 15.81
CA THR A 42 4.94 17.50 15.44
C THR A 42 4.83 17.39 13.91
N PRO A 43 4.58 16.20 13.35
CA PRO A 43 4.47 16.00 11.91
C PRO A 43 3.37 16.87 11.27
N VAL A 44 2.26 17.10 12.01
CA VAL A 44 1.15 17.95 11.56
C VAL A 44 1.59 19.41 11.45
N GLU A 45 2.25 19.95 12.48
CA GLU A 45 2.74 21.33 12.47
C GLU A 45 3.78 21.56 11.37
N LEU A 46 4.68 20.57 11.19
CA LEU A 46 5.68 20.63 10.14
C LEU A 46 5.05 20.65 8.75
N LEU A 47 4.06 19.78 8.51
CA LEU A 47 3.36 19.73 7.23
C LEU A 47 2.45 20.95 7.03
N ARG A 48 1.89 21.56 8.07
CA ARG A 48 1.11 22.81 7.93
C ARG A 48 1.92 23.94 7.29
N VAL A 49 3.22 24.01 7.60
CA VAL A 49 4.13 25.02 7.05
C VAL A 49 4.56 24.67 5.63
N LEU A 50 4.81 23.39 5.35
CA LEU A 50 5.32 22.94 4.04
C LEU A 50 4.21 22.74 3.01
N ASN A 51 3.19 21.97 3.37
CA ASN A 51 2.07 21.61 2.52
C ASN A 51 0.78 21.42 3.36
N PRO A 52 -0.04 22.48 3.50
CA PRO A 52 -1.22 22.44 4.37
C PRO A 52 -2.30 21.47 3.90
N THR A 53 -2.36 21.14 2.61
CA THR A 53 -3.33 20.16 2.10
C THR A 53 -3.01 18.76 2.61
N GLU A 54 -1.73 18.38 2.66
CA GLU A 54 -1.32 17.10 3.23
C GLU A 54 -1.49 17.07 4.74
N ALA A 55 -1.25 18.20 5.42
CA ALA A 55 -1.45 18.31 6.86
C ALA A 55 -2.90 18.01 7.29
N GLY A 56 -3.89 18.27 6.41
CA GLY A 56 -5.29 17.93 6.67
C GLY A 56 -5.60 16.43 6.59
N LEU A 57 -4.74 15.64 5.95
CA LEU A 57 -4.88 14.19 5.80
C LEU A 57 -4.13 13.41 6.90
N VAL A 58 -3.30 14.09 7.69
CA VAL A 58 -2.50 13.48 8.75
C VAL A 58 -3.38 13.19 9.95
N ASP A 59 -3.56 11.91 10.25
CA ASP A 59 -4.28 11.45 11.44
C ASP A 59 -3.33 11.16 12.61
N ALA A 60 -3.74 11.54 13.83
CA ALA A 60 -2.93 11.34 15.03
C ALA A 60 -2.76 9.85 15.37
N ALA A 61 -3.75 9.00 15.08
CA ALA A 61 -3.69 7.57 15.41
C ALA A 61 -2.75 6.79 14.48
N SER A 62 -2.43 7.33 13.30
CA SER A 62 -1.56 6.68 12.31
C SER A 62 -0.06 6.71 12.66
N GLY A 63 0.35 7.41 13.73
CA GLY A 63 1.72 7.40 14.23
C GLY A 63 2.75 7.86 13.19
N LEU A 64 2.42 8.91 12.44
CA LEU A 64 3.24 9.43 11.34
C LEU A 64 4.49 10.15 11.84
N THR A 65 5.56 10.02 11.07
CA THR A 65 6.82 10.73 11.23
C THR A 65 7.22 11.36 9.90
N VAL A 66 7.70 12.60 9.96
CA VAL A 66 8.11 13.37 8.78
C VAL A 66 9.58 13.70 8.90
N SER A 67 10.39 13.20 7.97
CA SER A 67 11.82 13.46 7.92
C SER A 67 12.16 14.38 6.75
N LEU A 68 12.73 15.55 7.05
CA LEU A 68 13.23 16.49 6.05
C LEU A 68 14.58 16.05 5.47
N ARG A 69 14.76 16.31 4.18
CA ARG A 69 15.96 16.01 3.42
C ARG A 69 16.30 17.19 2.53
N LEU A 70 17.58 17.49 2.43
CA LEU A 70 18.10 18.49 1.51
C LEU A 70 18.70 17.77 0.31
N GLY A 71 18.28 18.15 -0.89
CA GLY A 71 18.75 17.54 -2.13
C GLY A 71 18.65 18.48 -3.31
N GLY A 72 18.71 17.93 -4.52
CA GLY A 72 18.61 18.70 -5.76
C GLY A 72 19.90 18.65 -6.59
N ALA A 73 19.76 18.84 -7.90
CA ALA A 73 20.86 18.75 -8.86
C ALA A 73 21.72 20.02 -8.94
N SER A 74 21.21 21.15 -8.43
CA SER A 74 21.89 22.45 -8.44
C SER A 74 21.67 23.17 -7.11
N PHE A 75 22.56 24.11 -6.80
CA PHE A 75 22.48 24.93 -5.59
C PHE A 75 21.68 26.21 -5.88
N PRO A 76 20.69 26.63 -5.05
CA PRO A 76 20.40 26.20 -3.66
C PRO A 76 19.72 24.83 -3.51
N PRO A 77 19.93 24.10 -2.40
CA PRO A 77 19.34 22.78 -2.19
C PRO A 77 17.81 22.89 -2.07
N ALA A 78 17.10 22.02 -2.78
CA ALA A 78 15.67 21.81 -2.62
C ALA A 78 15.38 21.01 -1.35
N VAL A 79 14.27 21.34 -0.69
CA VAL A 79 13.79 20.64 0.50
C VAL A 79 12.81 19.56 0.06
N TYR A 80 13.10 18.32 0.44
CA TYR A 80 12.23 17.16 0.26
C TYR A 80 11.83 16.62 1.63
N TYR A 81 10.71 15.92 1.70
CA TYR A 81 10.31 15.24 2.92
C TYR A 81 9.85 13.82 2.61
N LYS A 82 10.07 12.92 3.58
CA LYS A 82 9.56 11.56 3.57
C LYS A 82 8.60 11.42 4.74
N VAL A 83 7.38 10.98 4.45
CA VAL A 83 6.39 10.57 5.44
C VAL A 83 6.54 9.07 5.69
N ALA A 84 6.63 8.66 6.95
CA ALA A 84 6.76 7.27 7.37
C ALA A 84 5.86 7.00 8.57
N THR A 85 5.26 5.82 8.64
CA THR A 85 4.41 5.37 9.76
C THR A 85 5.26 4.55 10.73
N LEU A 86 5.28 4.92 12.01
CA LEU A 86 5.87 4.09 13.06
C LEU A 86 4.89 3.03 13.58
N ALA A 87 3.60 3.33 13.53
CA ALA A 87 2.55 2.41 13.90
C ALA A 87 2.25 1.44 12.74
N PRO A 88 1.86 0.18 13.03
CA PRO A 88 1.35 -0.72 12.01
C PRO A 88 0.04 -0.16 11.47
N VAL A 89 0.04 0.23 10.20
CA VAL A 89 -1.16 0.67 9.50
C VAL A 89 -1.74 -0.54 8.77
N CYS A 90 -2.93 -0.96 9.19
CA CYS A 90 -3.70 -1.97 8.49
C CYS A 90 -4.63 -1.26 7.50
N ASP A 91 -4.53 -1.60 6.22
CA ASP A 91 -5.54 -1.18 5.26
C ASP A 91 -6.89 -1.78 5.66
N VAL A 92 -7.93 -0.95 5.74
CA VAL A 92 -9.30 -1.36 6.13
C VAL A 92 -9.82 -2.50 5.24
N GLY A 93 -9.33 -2.62 4.01
CA GLY A 93 -9.67 -3.68 3.06
C GLY A 93 -8.74 -4.90 3.04
N ALA A 94 -7.64 -4.92 3.80
CA ALA A 94 -6.63 -5.99 3.70
C ALA A 94 -7.15 -7.36 4.17
N PHE A 95 -8.06 -7.37 5.14
CA PHE A 95 -8.61 -8.61 5.72
C PHE A 95 -9.98 -9.00 5.14
N ALA A 96 -10.50 -8.23 4.18
CA ALA A 96 -11.75 -8.60 3.53
C ALA A 96 -11.52 -9.83 2.64
N PRO A 97 -12.34 -10.89 2.73
CA PRO A 97 -12.25 -12.03 1.84
C PRO A 97 -12.63 -11.60 0.42
N ARG A 98 -11.65 -11.13 -0.35
CA ARG A 98 -11.82 -10.80 -1.76
C ARG A 98 -11.60 -12.03 -2.60
N SER A 99 -12.61 -12.39 -3.39
CA SER A 99 -12.44 -13.39 -4.44
C SER A 99 -11.85 -12.71 -5.68
N TYR A 100 -10.52 -12.69 -5.76
CA TYR A 100 -9.82 -12.14 -6.93
C TYR A 100 -10.20 -12.86 -8.25
N ALA A 101 -10.70 -14.09 -8.15
CA ALA A 101 -11.21 -14.83 -9.30
C ALA A 101 -12.47 -14.18 -9.90
N THR A 102 -13.39 -13.69 -9.07
CA THR A 102 -14.61 -13.01 -9.56
C THR A 102 -14.33 -11.59 -10.04
N GLU A 103 -13.40 -10.87 -9.40
CA GLU A 103 -12.91 -9.58 -9.91
C GLU A 103 -12.23 -9.72 -11.27
N ARG A 104 -11.36 -10.73 -11.47
CA ARG A 104 -10.74 -11.00 -12.79
C ARG A 104 -11.75 -11.32 -13.87
N LEU A 105 -12.80 -12.08 -13.56
CA LEU A 105 -13.84 -12.43 -14.53
C LEU A 105 -14.68 -11.19 -14.88
N SER A 106 -15.06 -10.37 -13.90
CA SER A 106 -15.80 -9.14 -14.17
C SER A 106 -14.99 -8.09 -14.95
N LEU A 107 -13.67 -8.00 -14.74
CA LEU A 107 -12.79 -7.17 -15.57
C LEU A 107 -12.72 -7.67 -17.01
N ARG A 108 -12.55 -8.99 -17.19
CA ARG A 108 -12.60 -9.62 -18.52
C ARG A 108 -13.95 -9.44 -19.20
N GLU A 109 -15.05 -9.46 -18.45
CA GLU A 109 -16.38 -9.15 -18.99
C GLU A 109 -16.47 -7.70 -19.43
N ARG A 110 -15.99 -6.73 -18.65
CA ARG A 110 -15.98 -5.32 -19.09
C ARG A 110 -15.14 -5.10 -20.35
N ASP A 111 -13.98 -5.75 -20.42
CA ASP A 111 -13.11 -5.69 -21.60
C ASP A 111 -13.77 -6.41 -22.80
N ALA A 112 -14.49 -7.51 -22.55
CA ALA A 112 -15.23 -8.24 -23.58
C ALA A 112 -16.50 -7.49 -24.03
N ASP A 113 -17.21 -6.78 -23.15
CA ASP A 113 -18.36 -5.92 -23.47
C ASP A 113 -17.97 -4.77 -24.40
N GLN A 114 -16.71 -4.33 -24.30
CA GLN A 114 -16.15 -3.29 -25.17
C GLN A 114 -15.80 -3.81 -26.58
N VAL A 115 -15.73 -5.13 -26.77
CA VAL A 115 -15.34 -5.81 -28.03
C VAL A 115 -16.48 -6.64 -28.64
N LEU A 116 -17.35 -7.23 -27.82
CA LEU A 116 -18.47 -8.10 -28.16
C LEU A 116 -19.72 -7.55 -27.49
N GLY A 117 -20.72 -7.16 -28.29
CA GLY A 117 -21.97 -6.62 -27.76
C GLY A 117 -22.68 -7.56 -26.76
N PRO A 118 -23.54 -7.03 -25.87
CA PRO A 118 -23.98 -7.70 -24.64
C PRO A 118 -24.73 -9.03 -24.86
N ALA A 119 -25.32 -9.23 -26.03
CA ALA A 119 -26.04 -10.45 -26.37
C ALA A 119 -25.11 -11.67 -26.61
N ALA A 120 -23.93 -11.46 -27.20
CA ALA A 120 -22.98 -12.53 -27.49
C ALA A 120 -22.34 -13.08 -26.21
N LEU A 121 -22.08 -12.19 -25.25
CA LEU A 121 -21.50 -12.53 -23.96
C LEU A 121 -22.48 -13.33 -23.07
N ALA A 122 -23.76 -12.93 -23.04
CA ALA A 122 -24.81 -13.65 -22.31
C ALA A 122 -24.97 -15.10 -22.80
N SER A 123 -24.89 -15.31 -24.13
CA SER A 123 -24.93 -16.66 -24.72
C SER A 123 -23.70 -17.49 -24.33
N ALA A 124 -22.50 -16.89 -24.35
CA ALA A 124 -21.27 -17.60 -23.97
C ALA A 124 -21.23 -17.94 -22.47
N LYS A 125 -21.71 -17.04 -21.61
CA LYS A 125 -21.80 -17.25 -20.15
C LYS A 125 -22.82 -18.33 -19.80
N ALA A 126 -23.95 -18.36 -20.51
CA ALA A 126 -24.96 -19.42 -20.38
C ALA A 126 -24.41 -20.79 -20.81
N SER A 127 -23.59 -20.85 -21.87
CA SER A 127 -22.91 -22.09 -22.29
C SER A 127 -21.85 -22.56 -21.29
N LEU A 128 -21.18 -21.65 -20.58
CA LEU A 128 -20.16 -22.00 -19.58
C LEU A 128 -20.74 -22.49 -18.25
N LEU A 129 -21.97 -22.06 -17.91
CA LEU A 129 -22.67 -22.43 -16.67
C LEU A 129 -23.60 -23.64 -16.84
N ALA A 130 -23.76 -24.16 -18.06
CA ALA A 130 -24.56 -25.35 -18.31
C ALA A 130 -23.82 -26.62 -17.81
N PRO A 131 -24.43 -27.46 -16.96
CA PRO A 131 -23.82 -28.73 -16.58
C PRO A 131 -23.67 -29.63 -17.83
N PRO A 132 -22.57 -30.40 -17.96
CA PRO A 132 -22.38 -31.25 -19.13
C PRO A 132 -23.51 -32.27 -19.21
N SER A 133 -24.26 -32.23 -20.30
CA SER A 133 -25.35 -33.17 -20.58
C SER A 133 -24.83 -34.60 -20.54
N ALA A 134 -25.35 -35.39 -19.61
CA ALA A 134 -25.01 -36.80 -19.45
C ALA A 134 -25.38 -37.60 -20.72
N PRO A 135 -24.53 -38.53 -21.18
CA PRO A 135 -24.83 -39.35 -22.35
C PRO A 135 -25.94 -40.38 -22.03
N ALA A 136 -26.97 -40.40 -22.89
CA ALA A 136 -28.09 -41.34 -22.82
C ALA A 136 -27.78 -42.65 -23.58
N GLY A 137 -28.10 -43.80 -22.97
CA GLY A 137 -28.17 -45.14 -23.61
C GLY A 137 -27.64 -46.25 -22.69
N GLN A 138 -28.48 -47.00 -21.94
CA GLN A 138 -29.29 -48.19 -22.30
C GLN A 138 -28.68 -49.49 -21.73
N GLY A 139 -29.46 -50.23 -20.93
CA GLY A 139 -29.15 -51.61 -20.52
C GLY A 139 -29.80 -52.03 -19.20
N ALA A 140 -30.75 -52.96 -19.27
CA ALA A 140 -31.66 -53.35 -18.19
C ALA A 140 -31.21 -54.60 -17.40
N GLY A 141 -31.35 -54.52 -16.06
CA GLY A 141 -31.61 -55.61 -15.08
C GLY A 141 -30.49 -56.62 -14.72
N PRO A 142 -30.65 -57.45 -13.65
CA PRO A 142 -31.54 -57.36 -12.48
C PRO A 142 -30.82 -57.51 -11.11
N THR A 143 -31.44 -57.00 -10.04
CA THR A 143 -31.22 -57.42 -8.63
C THR A 143 -31.72 -58.87 -8.42
N PRO A 144 -31.26 -59.69 -7.43
CA PRO A 144 -31.24 -59.31 -6.01
C PRO A 144 -30.19 -59.98 -5.08
N SER A 145 -30.17 -59.52 -3.82
CA SER A 145 -30.18 -60.34 -2.58
C SER A 145 -29.14 -59.94 -1.51
N GLY A 146 -29.67 -59.68 -0.30
CA GLY A 146 -29.13 -60.19 0.95
C GLY A 146 -28.07 -59.36 1.69
N GLY A 147 -28.43 -58.79 2.85
CA GLY A 147 -27.42 -58.37 3.83
C GLY A 147 -27.95 -57.48 4.96
N ARG A 148 -28.61 -58.11 5.95
CA ARG A 148 -28.99 -57.49 7.24
C ARG A 148 -27.75 -57.02 8.02
N GLY A 149 -27.86 -55.88 8.69
CA GLY A 149 -26.89 -55.42 9.69
C GLY A 149 -27.40 -54.21 10.48
N ARG A 150 -28.24 -54.48 11.49
CA ARG A 150 -28.71 -53.53 12.51
C ARG A 150 -27.63 -53.38 13.60
N LEU A 151 -27.72 -52.28 14.36
CA LEU A 151 -27.25 -51.99 15.75
C LEU A 151 -26.44 -50.66 15.74
N ALA A 152 -26.94 -49.53 16.25
CA ALA A 152 -27.41 -49.14 17.59
C ALA A 152 -26.27 -48.69 18.56
N GLY A 153 -26.46 -47.49 19.16
CA GLY A 153 -25.79 -46.98 20.36
C GLY A 153 -24.54 -46.11 20.08
N GLY A 154 -24.26 -44.99 20.74
CA GLY A 154 -24.86 -44.22 21.84
C GLY A 154 -24.13 -42.86 21.88
N ALA A 155 -24.81 -41.75 22.16
CA ALA A 155 -24.85 -41.10 23.48
C ALA A 155 -23.48 -40.84 24.14
N GLY A 156 -23.11 -39.57 24.26
CA GLY A 156 -21.92 -39.11 25.00
C GLY A 156 -21.88 -37.59 25.10
N ALA A 157 -22.63 -37.03 26.03
CA ALA A 157 -22.51 -35.65 26.50
C ALA A 157 -21.26 -35.49 27.39
N GLY A 158 -20.69 -34.29 27.42
CA GLY A 158 -19.66 -33.94 28.40
C GLY A 158 -19.10 -32.53 28.16
N GLY A 159 -19.68 -31.55 28.83
CA GLY A 159 -19.09 -30.22 28.95
C GLY A 159 -17.99 -30.17 30.01
N ALA A 160 -17.08 -29.22 29.89
CA ALA A 160 -16.26 -28.73 31.00
C ALA A 160 -15.88 -27.27 30.73
N ALA A 161 -16.50 -26.39 31.51
CA ALA A 161 -16.06 -25.02 31.72
C ALA A 161 -14.83 -25.03 32.64
N VAL A 162 -13.87 -24.13 32.38
CA VAL A 162 -12.85 -23.75 33.37
C VAL A 162 -12.75 -22.24 33.39
N ALA A 163 -13.03 -21.68 34.56
CA ALA A 163 -12.81 -20.29 34.95
C ALA A 163 -11.55 -20.21 35.85
N GLY A 164 -10.97 -19.00 35.96
CA GLY A 164 -9.97 -18.64 36.97
C GLY A 164 -8.82 -17.83 36.35
N ALA A 165 -8.81 -16.49 36.43
CA ALA A 165 -8.42 -15.67 37.59
C ALA A 165 -6.92 -15.74 37.89
N GLY A 166 -6.23 -14.58 37.80
CA GLY A 166 -4.80 -14.47 38.11
C GLY A 166 -4.26 -13.06 37.86
N GLU A 167 -4.50 -12.20 38.84
CA GLU A 167 -4.02 -10.83 38.98
C GLU A 167 -2.53 -10.81 39.41
N ARG A 168 -1.84 -9.68 39.13
CA ARG A 168 -0.62 -9.11 39.78
C ARG A 168 0.77 -9.47 39.22
N PRO A 169 1.81 -8.67 39.57
CA PRO A 169 1.83 -7.32 40.16
C PRO A 169 2.16 -6.19 39.17
#